data_AF-A0A4S3M878-F1
#
_entry.id   AF-A0A4S3M878-F1
#
_cell.length_a   1.000
_cell.length_b   1.000
_cell.length_c   1.000
_cell.angle_alpha   90.00
_cell.angle_beta   90.00
_cell.angle_gamma   90.00
#
_symmetry.space_group_name_H-M   'P 1'
#
loop_
_entity.id
_entity.type
_entity.pdbx_description
1 polymer ?
#
loop_
_entity_poly.entity_id
_entity_poly.type
_entity_poly.pdbx_seq_one_letter_code
_entity_poly.pdbx_strand_id
1 'polypeptide(L)'
;MEFKRFVAALSVASALCAPVQAQELVFWGEGGGWDILVDPSLGNGCLIQAEFTNGVLVRIGFDRLEGMGYLTAFHENWGDIVEGEMYDISFDLDGQSYDGVAKGMYLDGVPGADILFDNSDFLWDIAARQTMTLYNDSGEVMVIDLTGTMVALEGAIDCQNEQG
;
A
#
# COMPACT_ATOMS: atom_id res chain seq x y z
N MET A 1 34.18 -4.03 -65.06
CA MET A 1 32.77 -4.35 -64.80
C MET A 1 32.75 -5.41 -63.71
N GLU A 2 32.12 -5.32 -62.55
CA GLU A 2 31.41 -4.31 -61.76
C GLU A 2 31.39 -4.96 -60.36
N PHE A 3 31.86 -4.25 -59.33
CA PHE A 3 31.99 -4.75 -57.96
C PHE A 3 30.66 -4.52 -57.23
N LYS A 4 29.86 -5.57 -57.00
CA LYS A 4 28.58 -5.43 -56.30
C LYS A 4 28.74 -5.70 -54.80
N ARG A 5 28.87 -4.60 -54.05
CA ARG A 5 28.80 -4.51 -52.59
C ARG A 5 27.42 -4.96 -52.11
N PHE A 6 27.35 -5.95 -51.23
CA PHE A 6 26.16 -6.20 -50.41
C PHE A 6 26.35 -5.52 -49.07
N VAL A 7 25.53 -4.50 -48.82
CA VAL A 7 25.47 -3.73 -47.57
C VAL A 7 24.71 -4.56 -46.53
N ALA A 8 25.29 -4.66 -45.34
CA ALA A 8 24.69 -5.26 -44.16
C ALA A 8 23.53 -4.39 -43.63
N ALA A 9 22.41 -5.01 -43.27
CA ALA A 9 21.35 -4.38 -42.49
C ALA A 9 21.29 -5.07 -41.12
N LEU A 10 21.91 -4.45 -40.12
CA LEU A 10 21.83 -4.88 -38.73
C LEU A 10 20.66 -4.13 -38.09
N SER A 11 19.50 -4.77 -38.01
CA SER A 11 18.31 -4.21 -37.37
C SER A 11 18.47 -4.28 -35.86
N VAL A 12 18.92 -3.19 -35.23
CA VAL A 12 18.90 -3.05 -33.76
C VAL A 12 17.45 -2.79 -33.34
N ALA A 13 16.78 -3.81 -32.82
CA ALA A 13 15.49 -3.67 -32.17
C ALA A 13 15.72 -3.08 -30.77
N SER A 14 15.60 -1.76 -30.64
CA SER A 14 15.60 -1.08 -29.34
C SER A 14 14.32 -1.44 -28.59
N ALA A 15 14.43 -2.33 -27.60
CA ALA A 15 13.35 -2.56 -26.64
C ALA A 15 13.10 -1.25 -25.87
N LEU A 16 11.92 -0.67 -26.04
CA LEU A 16 11.45 0.45 -25.23
C LEU A 16 11.14 -0.08 -23.83
N CYS A 17 12.06 0.10 -22.88
CA CYS A 17 11.72 0.00 -21.47
C CYS A 17 10.86 1.23 -21.14
N ALA A 18 9.56 1.05 -20.99
CA ALA A 18 8.72 2.09 -20.39
C ALA A 18 9.19 2.28 -18.94
N PRO A 19 9.37 3.53 -18.45
CA PRO A 19 9.58 3.76 -17.03
C PRO A 19 8.31 3.31 -16.29
N VAL A 20 8.47 2.35 -15.38
CA VAL A 20 7.46 2.09 -14.35
C VAL A 20 7.39 3.36 -13.51
N GLN A 21 6.22 4.02 -13.48
CA GLN A 21 6.01 5.10 -12.53
C GLN A 21 5.86 4.48 -11.14
N ALA A 22 6.95 4.46 -10.37
CA ALA A 22 6.84 4.25 -8.93
C ALA A 22 5.98 5.40 -8.35
N GLN A 23 5.02 5.06 -7.51
CA GLN A 23 4.23 6.05 -6.77
C GLN A 23 5.17 6.80 -5.82
N GLU A 24 5.56 8.02 -6.20
CA GLU A 24 6.53 8.80 -5.45
C GLU A 24 5.85 9.44 -4.24
N LEU A 25 5.96 8.76 -3.10
CA LEU A 25 5.56 9.30 -1.80
C LEU A 25 6.59 10.33 -1.32
N VAL A 26 6.11 11.40 -0.70
CA VAL A 26 6.95 12.48 -0.17
C VAL A 26 7.12 12.30 1.33
N PHE A 27 8.35 12.15 1.80
CA PHE A 27 8.63 12.04 3.23
C PHE A 27 8.29 13.33 3.98
N TRP A 28 7.55 13.21 5.08
CA TRP A 28 7.19 14.31 5.98
C TRP A 28 7.86 14.18 7.34
N GLY A 29 7.88 12.97 7.93
CA GLY A 29 8.45 12.73 9.25
C GLY A 29 8.44 11.26 9.65
N GLU A 30 8.70 10.98 10.92
CA GLU A 30 8.67 9.63 11.49
C GLU A 30 8.04 9.66 12.89
N GLY A 31 7.38 8.58 13.30
CA GLY A 31 6.74 8.47 14.60
C GLY A 31 6.46 7.02 14.97
N GLY A 32 6.77 6.62 16.21
CA GLY A 32 6.47 5.27 16.68
C GLY A 32 7.14 4.12 15.91
N GLY A 33 8.17 4.38 15.11
CA GLY A 33 8.80 3.38 14.23
C GLY A 33 8.19 3.27 12.84
N TRP A 34 7.27 4.18 12.49
CA TRP A 34 6.66 4.30 11.17
C TRP A 34 7.13 5.57 10.48
N ASP A 35 7.27 5.52 9.16
CA ASP A 35 7.42 6.72 8.32
C ASP A 35 6.07 7.42 8.20
N ILE A 36 6.09 8.75 8.16
CA ILE A 36 4.94 9.60 7.86
C ILE A 36 5.21 10.25 6.51
N LEU A 37 4.31 10.00 5.56
CA LEU A 37 4.49 10.34 4.16
C LEU A 37 3.26 11.09 3.65
N VAL A 38 3.43 11.89 2.60
CA VAL A 38 2.36 12.50 1.81
C VAL A 38 2.25 11.75 0.49
N ASP A 39 1.03 11.42 0.09
CA ASP A 39 0.70 10.85 -1.19
C ASP A 39 0.03 11.90 -2.11
N PRO A 40 0.77 12.45 -3.09
CA PRO A 40 0.20 13.41 -4.03
C PRO A 40 -0.91 12.83 -4.90
N SER A 41 -0.91 11.51 -5.12
CA SER A 41 -1.91 10.84 -5.96
C SER A 41 -3.27 10.72 -5.27
N LEU A 42 -3.30 10.77 -3.93
CA LEU A 42 -4.51 10.73 -3.11
C LEU A 42 -4.90 12.12 -2.57
N GLY A 43 -4.64 13.16 -3.38
CA GLY A 43 -5.01 14.54 -3.06
C GLY A 43 -4.12 15.19 -1.98
N ASN A 44 -2.86 14.77 -1.86
CA ASN A 44 -1.97 15.06 -0.73
C ASN A 44 -2.53 14.50 0.58
N GLY A 45 -3.02 13.26 0.54
CA GLY A 45 -3.37 12.51 1.72
C GLY A 45 -2.11 12.12 2.49
N CYS A 46 -2.11 12.31 3.82
CA CYS A 46 -1.02 11.81 4.64
C CYS A 46 -1.25 10.35 5.03
N LEU A 47 -0.16 9.60 5.16
CA LEU A 47 -0.18 8.20 5.58
C LEU A 47 0.99 7.87 6.51
N ILE A 48 0.87 6.76 7.22
CA ILE A 48 1.96 6.09 7.88
C ILE A 48 2.35 4.84 7.08
N GLN A 49 3.64 4.53 7.01
CA GLN A 49 4.16 3.34 6.33
C GLN A 49 5.18 2.62 7.21
N ALA A 50 5.11 1.29 7.20
CA ALA A 50 6.16 0.43 7.73
C ALA A 50 6.41 -0.72 6.78
N GLU A 51 7.68 -1.11 6.67
CA GLU A 51 8.11 -2.33 6.00
C GLU A 51 8.76 -3.25 7.04
N PHE A 52 8.28 -4.49 7.11
CA PHE A 52 8.73 -5.48 8.08
C PHE A 52 9.73 -6.45 7.44
N THR A 53 10.59 -7.03 8.27
CA THR A 53 11.66 -7.95 7.80
C THR A 53 11.17 -9.21 7.09
N ASN A 54 9.89 -9.56 7.24
CA ASN A 54 9.24 -10.66 6.52
C ASN A 54 8.73 -10.26 5.13
N GLY A 55 8.92 -9.00 4.70
CA GLY A 55 8.50 -8.48 3.40
C GLY A 55 7.10 -7.89 3.38
N VAL A 56 6.42 -7.79 4.53
CA VAL A 56 5.12 -7.12 4.63
C VAL A 56 5.35 -5.61 4.57
N LEU A 57 4.68 -4.91 3.65
CA LEU A 57 4.61 -3.45 3.64
C LEU A 57 3.18 -3.03 3.94
N VAL A 58 3.02 -2.15 4.94
CA VAL A 58 1.71 -1.65 5.36
C VAL A 58 1.65 -0.14 5.20
N ARG A 59 0.53 0.35 4.67
CA ARG A 59 0.18 1.77 4.62
C ARG A 59 -1.16 1.97 5.31
N ILE A 60 -1.24 2.97 6.18
CA ILE A 60 -2.50 3.41 6.79
C ILE A 60 -2.56 4.91 6.62
N GLY A 61 -3.62 5.44 6.00
CA GLY A 61 -3.66 6.86 5.69
C GLY A 61 -5.01 7.38 5.28
N PHE A 62 -5.00 8.58 4.71
CA PHE A 62 -6.19 9.29 4.27
C PHE A 62 -6.19 9.38 2.74
N ASP A 63 -7.28 8.94 2.13
CA ASP A 63 -7.59 9.26 0.73
C ASP A 63 -8.49 10.50 0.71
N ARG A 64 -7.92 11.65 0.32
CA ARG A 64 -8.66 12.91 0.27
C ARG A 64 -9.53 13.05 -0.96
N LEU A 65 -9.30 12.25 -1.99
CA LEU A 65 -10.14 12.26 -3.20
C LEU A 65 -11.48 11.59 -2.90
N GLU A 66 -11.46 10.52 -2.13
CA GLU A 66 -12.66 9.78 -1.70
C GLU A 66 -13.22 10.28 -0.36
N GLY A 67 -12.42 10.99 0.45
CA GLY A 67 -12.80 11.41 1.79
C GLY A 67 -12.83 10.26 2.80
N MET A 68 -11.97 9.25 2.59
CA MET A 68 -11.94 7.99 3.31
C MET A 68 -10.59 7.78 3.99
N GLY A 69 -10.56 6.96 5.04
CA GLY A 69 -9.33 6.33 5.49
C GLY A 69 -9.08 5.05 4.70
N TYR A 70 -7.82 4.61 4.65
CA TYR A 70 -7.45 3.34 4.04
C TYR A 70 -6.42 2.58 4.85
N LEU A 71 -6.46 1.26 4.73
CA LEU A 71 -5.39 0.35 5.15
C LEU A 71 -5.04 -0.54 3.97
N THR A 72 -3.80 -0.46 3.52
CA THR A 72 -3.27 -1.30 2.46
C THR A 72 -2.14 -2.16 3.00
N ALA A 73 -2.15 -3.46 2.71
CA ALA A 73 -1.06 -4.36 3.04
C ALA A 73 -0.58 -5.11 1.80
N PHE A 74 0.72 -5.12 1.55
CA PHE A 74 1.38 -5.79 0.44
C PHE A 74 2.26 -6.93 0.94
N HIS A 75 2.12 -8.11 0.34
CA HIS A 75 2.91 -9.29 0.65
C HIS A 75 2.61 -10.43 -0.33
N GLU A 76 3.61 -11.28 -0.63
CA GLU A 76 3.44 -12.45 -1.52
C GLU A 76 2.39 -13.47 -1.05
N ASN A 77 2.08 -13.51 0.26
CA ASN A 77 1.06 -14.43 0.80
C ASN A 77 -0.36 -14.14 0.31
N TRP A 78 -0.61 -12.97 -0.29
CA TRP A 78 -1.89 -12.70 -0.95
C TRP A 78 -2.15 -13.66 -2.12
N GLY A 79 -1.10 -14.26 -2.70
CA GLY A 79 -1.22 -15.18 -3.82
C GLY A 79 -1.73 -14.50 -5.09
N ASP A 80 -2.63 -15.16 -5.81
CA ASP A 80 -3.16 -14.71 -7.10
C ASP A 80 -4.26 -13.64 -6.94
N ILE A 81 -3.92 -12.47 -6.38
CA ILE A 81 -4.80 -11.30 -6.39
C ILE A 81 -4.98 -10.77 -7.81
N VAL A 82 -6.21 -10.43 -8.16
CA VAL A 82 -6.57 -9.75 -9.40
C VAL A 82 -6.75 -8.26 -9.09
N GLU A 83 -6.02 -7.42 -9.82
CA GLU A 83 -6.10 -5.97 -9.65
C GLU A 83 -7.51 -5.45 -9.92
N GLY A 84 -8.06 -4.69 -8.96
CA GLY A 84 -9.39 -4.09 -9.03
C GLY A 84 -10.55 -4.99 -8.62
N GLU A 85 -10.33 -6.29 -8.45
CA GLU A 85 -11.35 -7.21 -7.92
C GLU A 85 -11.58 -6.98 -6.42
N MET A 86 -12.80 -7.24 -5.97
CA MET A 86 -13.20 -7.09 -4.57
C MET A 86 -13.21 -8.47 -3.88
N TYR A 87 -12.64 -8.53 -2.69
CA TYR A 87 -12.51 -9.74 -1.90
C TYR A 87 -13.16 -9.53 -0.53
N ASP A 88 -14.03 -10.46 -0.14
CA ASP A 88 -14.48 -10.53 1.25
C ASP A 88 -13.29 -10.93 2.13
N ILE A 89 -13.05 -10.15 3.17
CA ILE A 89 -11.96 -10.37 4.12
C ILE A 89 -12.50 -10.27 5.54
N SER A 90 -11.75 -10.85 6.47
CA SER A 90 -11.94 -10.56 7.89
C SER A 90 -10.60 -10.20 8.51
N PHE A 91 -10.64 -9.40 9.56
CA PHE A 91 -9.46 -9.06 10.34
C PHE A 91 -9.73 -9.15 11.84
N ASP A 92 -8.73 -9.59 12.57
CA ASP A 92 -8.73 -9.68 14.02
C ASP A 92 -7.78 -8.64 14.61
N LEU A 93 -8.32 -7.75 15.44
CA LEU A 93 -7.59 -6.73 16.19
C LEU A 93 -7.52 -7.12 17.67
N ASP A 94 -6.39 -7.70 18.07
CA ASP A 94 -6.16 -8.28 19.42
C ASP A 94 -7.38 -9.07 19.97
N GLY A 95 -7.98 -9.93 19.16
CA GLY A 95 -9.12 -10.78 19.52
C GLY A 95 -10.50 -10.18 19.24
N GLN A 96 -10.59 -8.98 18.66
CA GLN A 96 -11.84 -8.44 18.12
C GLN A 96 -11.89 -8.63 16.61
N SER A 97 -12.87 -9.40 16.13
CA SER A 97 -13.03 -9.67 14.70
C SER A 97 -13.96 -8.68 14.03
N TYR A 98 -13.62 -8.33 12.80
CA TYR A 98 -14.38 -7.45 11.92
C TYR A 98 -14.40 -8.07 10.51
N ASP A 99 -15.47 -7.82 9.78
CA ASP A 99 -15.61 -8.20 8.38
C ASP A 99 -15.49 -6.94 7.50
N GLY A 100 -14.92 -7.11 6.31
CA GLY A 100 -14.73 -6.03 5.36
C GLY A 100 -14.61 -6.52 3.93
N VAL A 101 -14.46 -5.57 3.02
CA VAL A 101 -14.17 -5.86 1.62
C VAL A 101 -12.88 -5.14 1.26
N ALA A 102 -11.94 -5.88 0.67
CA ALA A 102 -10.69 -5.32 0.19
C ALA A 102 -10.64 -5.34 -1.33
N LYS A 103 -10.01 -4.33 -1.91
CA LYS A 103 -9.74 -4.25 -3.35
C LYS A 103 -8.34 -4.77 -3.64
N GLY A 104 -8.22 -5.70 -4.58
CA GLY A 104 -6.93 -6.21 -5.03
C GLY A 104 -6.10 -5.12 -5.73
N MET A 105 -4.81 -5.04 -5.42
CA MET A 105 -3.88 -4.12 -6.08
C MET A 105 -2.44 -4.65 -6.07
N TYR A 106 -1.53 -3.93 -6.71
CA TYR A 106 -0.11 -4.25 -6.75
C TYR A 106 0.73 -3.01 -6.44
N LEU A 107 1.85 -3.21 -5.74
CA LEU A 107 2.90 -2.22 -5.57
C LEU A 107 4.22 -2.83 -6.01
N ASP A 108 4.82 -2.27 -7.06
CA ASP A 108 6.09 -2.74 -7.64
C ASP A 108 6.14 -4.26 -7.93
N GLY A 109 4.98 -4.83 -8.30
CA GLY A 109 4.83 -6.25 -8.61
C GLY A 109 4.48 -7.14 -7.41
N VAL A 110 4.45 -6.60 -6.18
CA VAL A 110 4.00 -7.31 -4.98
C VAL A 110 2.48 -7.18 -4.85
N PRO A 111 1.73 -8.29 -4.71
CA PRO A 111 0.29 -8.24 -4.54
C PRO A 111 -0.08 -7.61 -3.18
N GLY A 112 -1.22 -6.93 -3.15
CA GLY A 112 -1.75 -6.29 -1.97
C GLY A 112 -3.27 -6.18 -1.99
N ALA A 113 -3.83 -5.88 -0.82
CA ALA A 113 -5.25 -5.64 -0.66
C ALA A 113 -5.45 -4.30 0.06
N ASP A 114 -6.38 -3.50 -0.45
CA ASP A 114 -6.70 -2.17 0.04
C ASP A 114 -8.10 -2.11 0.66
N ILE A 115 -8.19 -1.60 1.88
CA ILE A 115 -9.41 -1.55 2.67
C ILE A 115 -9.86 -0.10 2.80
N LEU A 116 -10.92 0.23 2.04
CA LEU A 116 -11.77 1.42 2.14
C LEU A 116 -12.48 1.55 3.50
N PHE A 117 -12.29 2.60 4.31
CA PHE A 117 -13.15 2.83 5.48
C PHE A 117 -13.50 4.31 5.75
N ASP A 118 -14.75 4.56 6.17
CA ASP A 118 -15.27 5.89 6.58
C ASP A 118 -15.43 6.01 8.11
N ASN A 119 -15.18 4.94 8.86
CA ASN A 119 -15.39 4.90 10.29
C ASN A 119 -14.14 5.38 11.04
N SER A 120 -14.22 6.55 11.67
CA SER A 120 -13.12 7.06 12.51
C SER A 120 -12.81 6.16 13.70
N ASP A 121 -13.80 5.47 14.27
CA ASP A 121 -13.60 4.57 15.41
C ASP A 121 -12.73 3.39 14.99
N PHE A 122 -12.84 2.92 13.73
CA PHE A 122 -11.99 1.85 13.22
C PHE A 122 -10.52 2.28 13.09
N LEU A 123 -10.26 3.51 12.64
CA LEU A 123 -8.90 4.06 12.62
C LEU A 123 -8.27 4.08 14.02
N TRP A 124 -9.05 4.50 15.02
CA TRP A 124 -8.59 4.57 16.40
C TRP A 124 -8.46 3.20 17.06
N ASP A 125 -9.30 2.23 16.66
CA ASP A 125 -9.13 0.83 17.06
C ASP A 125 -7.79 0.31 16.54
N ILE A 126 -7.43 0.53 15.27
CA ILE A 126 -6.11 0.16 14.73
C ILE A 126 -5.00 0.84 15.54
N ALA A 127 -5.13 2.14 15.79
CA ALA A 127 -4.14 2.92 16.54
C ALA A 127 -3.90 2.40 17.97
N ALA A 128 -4.94 1.91 18.64
CA ALA A 128 -4.90 1.49 20.04
C ALA A 128 -4.46 0.03 20.24
N ARG A 129 -4.35 -0.75 19.16
CA ARG A 129 -4.09 -2.21 19.20
C ARG A 129 -2.62 -2.51 18.96
N GLN A 130 -2.22 -3.75 19.23
CA GLN A 130 -0.83 -4.19 19.05
C GLN A 130 -0.67 -5.09 17.83
N THR A 131 -1.69 -5.85 17.48
CA THR A 131 -1.64 -6.76 16.34
C THR A 131 -2.93 -6.72 15.53
N MET A 132 -2.77 -6.80 14.21
CA MET A 132 -3.85 -7.11 13.28
C MET A 132 -3.51 -8.39 12.54
N THR A 133 -4.44 -9.35 12.53
CA THR A 133 -4.33 -10.53 11.68
C THR A 133 -5.34 -10.44 10.55
N LEU A 134 -4.88 -10.57 9.31
CA LEU A 134 -5.72 -10.53 8.10
C LEU A 134 -6.04 -11.95 7.62
N TYR A 135 -7.29 -12.18 7.28
CA TYR A 135 -7.81 -13.45 6.77
C TYR A 135 -8.56 -13.26 5.46
N ASN A 136 -8.50 -14.29 4.61
CA ASN A 136 -9.36 -14.45 3.44
C ASN A 136 -10.02 -15.84 3.46
N ASP A 137 -10.74 -16.19 2.40
CA ASP A 137 -11.40 -17.51 2.26
C ASP A 137 -10.45 -18.72 2.38
N SER A 138 -9.15 -18.51 2.18
CA SER A 138 -8.11 -19.55 2.29
C SER A 138 -7.49 -19.63 3.70
N GLY A 139 -7.80 -18.71 4.60
CA GLY A 139 -7.31 -18.67 5.98
C GLY A 139 -6.49 -17.40 6.28
N GLU A 140 -5.57 -17.52 7.23
CA GLU A 140 -4.66 -16.44 7.64
C GLU A 140 -3.72 -16.06 6.48
N VAL A 141 -3.67 -14.77 6.16
CA VAL A 141 -2.79 -14.22 5.12
C VAL A 141 -1.50 -13.67 5.75
N MET A 142 -1.65 -12.85 6.79
CA MET A 142 -0.54 -12.20 7.48
C MET A 142 -0.94 -11.65 8.85
N VAL A 143 0.09 -11.38 9.66
CA VAL A 143 0.01 -10.64 10.92
C VAL A 143 0.80 -9.35 10.78
N ILE A 144 0.19 -8.23 11.15
CA ILE A 144 0.76 -6.89 11.15
C ILE A 144 1.00 -6.48 12.60
N ASP A 145 2.22 -6.00 12.88
CA ASP A 145 2.56 -5.34 14.14
C ASP A 145 2.10 -3.88 14.09
N LEU A 146 1.18 -3.50 14.98
CA LEU A 146 0.62 -2.15 15.11
C LEU A 146 1.32 -1.34 16.21
N THR A 147 2.44 -1.83 16.74
CA THR A 147 3.21 -1.11 17.74
C THR A 147 3.60 0.27 17.19
N GLY A 148 3.31 1.30 17.99
CA GLY A 148 3.63 2.69 17.65
C GLY A 148 2.67 3.37 16.67
N THR A 149 1.67 2.66 16.13
CA THR A 149 0.70 3.21 15.17
C THR A 149 -0.06 4.41 15.74
N MET A 150 -0.36 4.46 17.05
CA MET A 150 -0.95 5.66 17.68
C MET A 150 -0.11 6.92 17.46
N VAL A 151 1.19 6.86 17.79
CA VAL A 151 2.10 8.02 17.66
C VAL A 151 2.27 8.40 16.19
N ALA A 152 2.34 7.41 15.32
CA ALA A 152 2.46 7.64 13.88
C ALA A 152 1.20 8.31 13.30
N LEU A 153 0.01 7.86 13.68
CA LEU A 153 -1.27 8.41 13.20
C LEU A 153 -1.51 9.81 13.74
N GLU A 154 -1.12 10.11 14.99
CA GLU A 154 -1.10 11.49 15.50
C GLU A 154 -0.22 12.39 14.60
N GLY A 155 0.97 11.92 14.23
CA GLY A 155 1.85 12.64 13.30
C GLY A 155 1.28 12.74 11.88
N ALA A 156 0.58 11.72 11.38
CA ALA A 156 -0.10 11.79 10.09
C ALA A 156 -1.26 12.80 10.11
N ILE A 157 -1.95 12.98 11.24
CA ILE A 157 -2.97 14.03 11.42
C ILE A 157 -2.32 15.42 11.42
N ASP A 158 -1.18 15.58 12.08
CA ASP A 158 -0.41 16.84 12.03
C ASP A 158 0.02 17.17 10.59
N CYS A 159 0.60 16.19 9.89
CA CYS A 159 0.88 16.26 8.46
C CYS A 159 -0.36 16.68 7.67
N GLN A 160 -1.52 16.05 7.96
CA GLN A 160 -2.75 16.28 7.22
C GLN A 160 -3.25 17.73 7.38
N ASN A 161 -3.12 18.30 8.57
CA ASN A 161 -3.46 19.69 8.87
C ASN A 161 -2.59 20.70 8.08
N GLU A 162 -1.35 20.33 7.73
CA GLU A 162 -0.45 21.16 6.92
C GLU A 162 -0.79 21.13 5.42
N GLN A 163 -1.49 20.10 4.94
CA GLN A 163 -1.86 19.96 3.53
C GLN A 163 -3.11 20.76 3.12
N GLY A 164 -3.75 21.45 4.07
CA GLY A 164 -5.00 22.22 3.89
C GLY A 164 -6.20 21.33 3.64
#